data_AF-A0A3C0Q4R2-F1
#
_entry.id   AF-A0A3C0Q4R2-F1
#
_cell.length_a   1.000
_cell.length_b   1.000
_cell.length_c   1.000
_cell.angle_alpha   90.00
_cell.angle_beta   90.00
_cell.angle_gamma   90.00
#
_symmetry.space_group_name_H-M   'P 1'
#
loop_
_entity.id
_entity.type
_entity.pdbx_description
1 polymer ?
#
loop_
_entity_poly.entity_id
_entity_poly.type
_entity_poly.pdbx_seq_one_letter_code
_entity_poly.pdbx_strand_id
1 'polypeptide(L)'
;MDFTLQEYLGGIASIIGLWGSVIYIHSTLKGKTTPHLYTWLVFSILTWIAFAAQLSDNAGPGAWVMGITAFFCTFIALLSLKYGEQNITKSDRLALAASLSAILPWLMMEDPLVSVIMISMIDAVAMYPTIRKSWHKPHNEKLTSFNIGSLKNTISLFALTNVTLVTTLYSVSIIAVNCIFVCICLYRRRVLAKADFIAS
;
A
#
# COMPACT_ATOMS: atom_id res chain seq x y z
N MET A 1 32.92 9.85 6.29
CA MET A 1 32.07 8.70 6.66
C MET A 1 31.47 8.26 5.35
N ASP A 2 31.92 7.12 4.82
CA ASP A 2 31.51 6.65 3.50
C ASP A 2 30.27 5.78 3.68
N PHE A 3 29.17 6.18 3.02
CA PHE A 3 27.93 5.41 3.08
C PHE A 3 28.04 4.16 2.19
N THR A 4 27.41 3.08 2.62
CA THR A 4 27.24 1.86 1.84
C THR A 4 26.23 2.07 0.71
N LEU A 5 26.31 1.23 -0.33
CA LEU A 5 25.34 1.26 -1.43
C LEU A 5 23.90 1.09 -0.92
N GLN A 6 23.69 0.20 0.05
CA GLN A 6 22.39 -0.04 0.68
C GLN A 6 21.86 1.22 1.36
N GLU A 7 22.71 1.98 2.07
CA GLU A 7 22.31 3.25 2.70
C GLU A 7 21.92 4.30 1.67
N TYR A 8 22.68 4.43 0.57
CA TYR A 8 22.31 5.32 -0.53
C TYR A 8 20.96 4.94 -1.15
N LEU A 9 20.76 3.66 -1.47
CA LEU A 9 19.52 3.16 -2.05
C LEU A 9 18.34 3.32 -1.08
N GLY A 10 18.54 3.00 0.20
CA GLY A 10 17.53 3.17 1.26
C GLY A 10 17.14 4.63 1.45
N GLY A 11 18.09 5.55 1.42
CA GLY A 11 17.85 6.99 1.46
C GLY A 11 17.07 7.49 0.24
N ILE A 12 17.49 7.11 -0.96
CA ILE A 12 16.80 7.47 -2.21
C ILE A 12 15.36 6.94 -2.21
N ALA A 13 15.16 5.66 -1.88
CA ALA A 13 13.84 5.05 -1.82
C ALA A 13 12.94 5.72 -0.77
N SER A 14 13.51 6.12 0.36
CA SER A 14 12.81 6.86 1.41
C SER A 14 12.35 8.25 0.93
N ILE A 15 13.20 8.99 0.23
CA ILE A 15 12.85 10.30 -0.37
C ILE A 15 11.76 10.14 -1.42
N ILE A 16 11.87 9.15 -2.30
CA ILE A 16 10.83 8.83 -3.30
C ILE A 16 9.50 8.50 -2.60
N GLY A 17 9.57 7.73 -1.51
CA GLY A 17 8.41 7.39 -0.69
C GLY A 17 7.74 8.59 -0.05
N LEU A 18 8.52 9.48 0.56
CA LEU A 18 8.05 10.76 1.12
C LEU A 18 7.35 11.59 0.05
N TRP A 19 7.97 11.74 -1.11
CA TRP A 19 7.42 12.49 -2.23
C TRP A 19 6.08 11.91 -2.72
N GLY A 20 6.01 10.59 -2.89
CA GLY A 20 4.78 9.89 -3.28
C GLY A 20 3.63 10.09 -2.27
N SER A 21 3.94 10.03 -0.97
CA SER A 21 2.99 10.28 0.11
C SER A 21 2.50 11.73 0.11
N VAL A 22 3.40 12.70 -0.07
CA VAL A 22 3.05 14.13 -0.15
C VAL A 22 2.10 14.39 -1.33
N ILE A 23 2.36 13.80 -2.50
CA ILE A 23 1.46 13.90 -3.66
C ILE A 23 0.07 13.36 -3.33
N TYR A 24 -0.01 12.20 -2.67
CA TYR A 24 -1.29 11.57 -2.33
C TYR A 24 -2.07 12.42 -1.31
N ILE A 25 -1.39 12.88 -0.26
CA ILE A 25 -1.96 13.74 0.79
C ILE A 25 -2.45 15.05 0.19
N HIS A 26 -1.64 15.72 -0.64
CA HIS A 26 -2.04 16.97 -1.30
C HIS A 26 -3.26 16.79 -2.21
N SER A 27 -3.32 15.69 -2.96
CA SER A 27 -4.49 15.33 -3.77
C SER A 27 -5.74 15.11 -2.90
N THR A 28 -5.54 14.48 -1.73
CA THR A 28 -6.60 14.19 -0.75
C THR A 28 -7.16 15.46 -0.12
N LEU A 29 -6.29 16.36 0.36
CA LEU A 29 -6.69 17.64 0.94
C LEU A 29 -7.42 18.55 -0.05
N LYS A 30 -7.12 18.41 -1.35
CA LYS A 30 -7.83 19.08 -2.44
C LYS A 30 -9.12 18.39 -2.87
N GLY A 31 -9.51 17.29 -2.22
CA GLY A 31 -10.72 16.51 -2.57
C GLY A 31 -10.66 15.79 -3.92
N LYS A 32 -9.50 15.78 -4.59
CA LYS A 32 -9.32 15.09 -5.89
C LYS A 32 -9.21 13.58 -5.71
N THR A 33 -8.74 13.16 -4.54
CA THR A 33 -8.64 11.76 -4.13
C THR A 33 -9.36 11.58 -2.81
N THR A 34 -10.24 10.59 -2.71
CA THR A 34 -11.06 10.36 -1.50
C THR A 34 -10.69 9.03 -0.85
N PRO A 35 -9.55 8.89 -0.16
CA PRO A 35 -9.04 7.59 0.32
C PRO A 35 -10.12 6.75 1.02
N HIS A 36 -10.15 5.45 0.74
CA HIS A 36 -11.11 4.57 1.40
C HIS A 36 -10.62 4.18 2.80
N LEU A 37 -11.31 4.63 3.85
CA LEU A 37 -10.89 4.47 5.25
C LEU A 37 -10.52 3.03 5.62
N TYR A 38 -11.35 2.06 5.25
CA TYR A 38 -11.11 0.66 5.63
C TYR A 38 -9.82 0.08 5.06
N THR A 39 -9.52 0.38 3.79
CA THR A 39 -8.27 -0.05 3.15
C THR A 39 -7.07 0.56 3.86
N TRP A 40 -7.08 1.89 4.05
CA TRP A 40 -5.95 2.61 4.65
C TRP A 40 -5.73 2.25 6.12
N LEU A 41 -6.80 1.97 6.86
CA LEU A 41 -6.72 1.50 8.24
C LEU A 41 -6.04 0.13 8.33
N VAL A 42 -6.43 -0.82 7.47
CA VAL A 42 -5.79 -2.14 7.46
C VAL A 42 -4.34 -2.03 6.99
N PHE A 43 -4.07 -1.29 5.91
CA PHE A 43 -2.70 -1.04 5.43
C PHE A 43 -1.81 -0.43 6.51
N SER A 44 -2.34 0.51 7.29
CA SER A 44 -1.63 1.10 8.43
C SER A 44 -1.15 0.02 9.40
N ILE A 45 -2.05 -0.88 9.83
CA ILE A 45 -1.73 -1.94 10.79
C ILE A 45 -0.71 -2.92 10.19
N LEU A 46 -0.98 -3.44 9.00
CA LEU A 46 -0.14 -4.47 8.37
C LEU A 46 1.25 -3.96 8.02
N THR A 47 1.37 -2.70 7.59
CA THR A 47 2.67 -2.11 7.26
C THR A 47 3.54 -1.89 8.50
N TRP A 48 2.94 -1.54 9.65
CA TRP A 48 3.67 -1.51 10.92
C TRP A 48 4.17 -2.89 11.32
N ILE A 49 3.36 -3.93 11.13
CA ILE A 49 3.76 -5.32 11.37
C ILE A 49 4.92 -5.70 10.44
N ALA A 50 4.81 -5.42 9.14
CA ALA A 50 5.87 -5.71 8.18
C ALA A 50 7.17 -4.97 8.50
N PHE A 51 7.08 -3.72 8.96
CA PHE A 51 8.24 -2.98 9.42
C PHE A 51 8.90 -3.65 10.63
N ALA A 52 8.12 -4.06 11.63
CA ALA A 52 8.64 -4.79 12.78
C ALA A 52 9.29 -6.13 12.37
N ALA A 53 8.69 -6.86 11.44
CA ALA A 53 9.26 -8.09 10.90
C ALA A 53 10.61 -7.83 10.21
N GLN A 54 10.69 -6.79 9.37
CA GLN A 54 11.95 -6.37 8.74
C GLN A 54 13.02 -5.97 9.76
N LEU A 55 12.66 -5.26 10.83
CA LEU A 55 13.61 -4.93 11.90
C LEU A 55 14.09 -6.19 12.64
N SER A 56 13.18 -7.13 12.93
CA SER A 56 13.52 -8.37 13.63
C SER A 56 14.49 -9.26 12.86
N ASP A 57 14.46 -9.19 11.53
CA ASP A 57 15.34 -9.96 10.63
C ASP A 57 16.49 -9.11 10.03
N ASN A 58 16.85 -8.01 10.70
CA ASN A 58 18.01 -7.16 10.36
C ASN A 58 18.01 -6.67 8.89
N ALA A 59 16.85 -6.26 8.37
CA ALA A 59 16.69 -5.79 7.00
C ALA A 59 17.56 -4.58 6.62
N GLY A 60 18.06 -3.80 7.58
CA GLY A 60 18.94 -2.65 7.32
C GLY A 60 18.22 -1.47 6.65
N PRO A 61 18.90 -0.69 5.79
CA PRO A 61 18.35 0.53 5.18
C PRO A 61 17.06 0.33 4.38
N GLY A 62 16.84 -0.86 3.81
CA GLY A 62 15.59 -1.20 3.14
C GLY A 62 14.36 -1.03 4.03
N ALA A 63 14.50 -1.28 5.35
CA ALA A 63 13.39 -1.15 6.30
C ALA A 63 12.92 0.28 6.54
N TRP A 64 13.76 1.28 6.28
CA TRP A 64 13.40 2.70 6.46
C TRP A 64 12.18 3.07 5.62
N VAL A 65 12.12 2.54 4.39
CA VAL A 65 11.00 2.74 3.47
C VAL A 65 9.71 2.17 4.04
N MET A 66 9.77 1.00 4.68
CA MET A 66 8.60 0.36 5.29
C MET A 66 8.09 1.18 6.48
N GLY A 67 8.97 1.63 7.37
CA GLY A 67 8.59 2.48 8.52
C GLY A 67 7.98 3.81 8.08
N ILE A 68 8.57 4.48 7.09
CA ILE A 68 8.00 5.70 6.49
C ILE A 68 6.62 5.40 5.89
N THR A 69 6.47 4.28 5.20
CA THR A 69 5.18 3.86 4.62
C THR A 69 4.13 3.66 5.71
N ALA A 70 4.46 2.97 6.79
CA ALA A 70 3.55 2.70 7.90
C ALA A 70 3.04 4.00 8.53
N PHE A 71 3.95 4.97 8.77
CA PHE A 71 3.59 6.29 9.25
C PHE A 71 2.60 7.01 8.31
N PHE A 72 2.87 7.03 7.00
CA PHE A 72 1.99 7.70 6.06
C PHE A 72 0.67 6.97 5.83
N CYS A 73 0.64 5.64 5.86
CA CYS A 73 -0.61 4.88 5.83
C CYS A 73 -1.48 5.24 7.04
N THR A 74 -0.88 5.34 8.24
CA THR A 74 -1.58 5.79 9.45
C THR A 74 -2.15 7.19 9.24
N PHE A 75 -1.33 8.13 8.75
CA PHE A 75 -1.74 9.50 8.53
C PHE A 75 -2.86 9.63 7.48
N ILE A 76 -2.78 8.87 6.38
CA ILE A 76 -3.82 8.84 5.34
C ILE A 76 -5.11 8.20 5.87
N ALA A 77 -5.02 7.16 6.70
CA ALA A 77 -6.19 6.59 7.37
C ALA A 77 -6.89 7.65 8.23
N LEU A 78 -6.15 8.43 9.01
CA LEU A 78 -6.72 9.54 9.79
C LEU A 78 -7.33 10.63 8.89
N LEU A 79 -6.65 11.02 7.81
CA LEU A 79 -7.21 11.98 6.84
C LEU A 79 -8.50 11.47 6.19
N SER A 80 -8.60 10.17 5.95
CA SER A 80 -9.78 9.56 5.32
C SER A 80 -11.03 9.65 6.19
N LEU A 81 -10.91 9.87 7.51
CA LEU A 81 -12.06 10.15 8.37
C LEU A 81 -12.79 11.43 7.95
N LYS A 82 -12.05 12.43 7.43
CA LYS A 82 -12.60 13.72 7.00
C LYS A 82 -12.72 13.85 5.48
N TYR A 83 -11.75 13.35 4.74
CA TYR A 83 -11.61 13.52 3.29
C TYR A 83 -11.83 12.22 2.50
N GLY A 84 -12.19 11.13 3.17
CA GLY A 84 -12.30 9.81 2.56
C GLY A 84 -13.58 9.57 1.78
N GLU A 85 -13.66 8.40 1.15
CA GLU A 85 -14.83 7.95 0.42
C GLU A 85 -16.04 7.81 1.34
N GLN A 86 -17.15 8.43 0.96
CA GLN A 86 -18.40 8.40 1.73
C GLN A 86 -19.30 7.22 1.34
N ASN A 87 -19.12 6.65 0.13
CA ASN A 87 -19.91 5.52 -0.33
C ASN A 87 -19.33 4.18 0.18
N ILE A 88 -19.64 3.88 1.44
CA ILE A 88 -19.27 2.61 2.09
C ILE A 88 -20.40 1.59 1.92
N THR A 89 -20.10 0.47 1.27
CA THR A 89 -21.07 -0.61 1.02
C THR A 89 -20.95 -1.78 1.99
N LYS A 90 -21.93 -2.70 1.94
CA LYS A 90 -21.89 -3.95 2.70
C LYS A 90 -20.67 -4.81 2.36
N SER A 91 -20.27 -4.87 1.08
CA SER A 91 -19.07 -5.60 0.68
C SER A 91 -17.80 -4.99 1.25
N ASP A 92 -17.74 -3.65 1.37
CA ASP A 92 -16.57 -2.97 1.97
C ASP A 92 -16.46 -3.30 3.46
N ARG A 93 -17.59 -3.36 4.17
CA ARG A 93 -17.64 -3.78 5.58
C ARG A 93 -17.26 -5.25 5.75
N LEU A 94 -17.70 -6.12 4.84
CA LEU A 94 -17.33 -7.53 4.86
C LEU A 94 -15.83 -7.72 4.61
N ALA A 95 -15.25 -6.98 3.67
CA ALA A 95 -13.81 -7.00 3.43
C ALA A 95 -13.04 -6.53 4.67
N LEU A 96 -13.46 -5.45 5.32
CA LEU A 96 -12.86 -5.02 6.59
C LEU A 96 -12.98 -6.10 7.67
N ALA A 97 -14.17 -6.67 7.85
CA ALA A 97 -14.40 -7.71 8.85
C ALA A 97 -13.54 -8.96 8.57
N ALA A 98 -13.42 -9.37 7.31
CA ALA A 98 -12.56 -10.46 6.90
C ALA A 98 -11.08 -10.16 7.18
N SER A 99 -10.60 -8.96 6.82
CA SER A 99 -9.22 -8.56 7.11
C SER A 99 -8.93 -8.52 8.61
N LEU A 100 -9.81 -7.92 9.42
CA LEU A 100 -9.64 -7.87 10.87
C LEU A 100 -9.76 -9.24 11.52
N SER A 101 -10.64 -10.10 11.03
CA SER A 101 -10.77 -11.47 11.54
C SER A 101 -9.54 -12.30 11.22
N ALA A 102 -8.90 -12.09 10.07
CA ALA A 102 -7.66 -12.76 9.68
C ALA A 102 -6.42 -12.29 10.47
N ILE A 103 -6.50 -11.11 11.11
CA ILE A 103 -5.47 -10.65 12.06
C ILE A 103 -5.51 -11.50 13.35
N LEU A 104 -6.67 -12.03 13.76
CA LEU A 104 -6.79 -12.85 14.97
C LEU A 104 -5.94 -14.14 14.94
N PRO A 105 -6.03 -15.01 13.92
CA PRO A 105 -5.14 -16.16 13.82
C PRO A 105 -3.68 -15.74 13.59
N TRP A 106 -3.42 -14.60 12.95
CA TRP A 106 -2.06 -14.07 12.80
C TRP A 106 -1.41 -13.78 14.17
N LEU A 107 -2.16 -13.31 15.17
CA LEU A 107 -1.63 -13.07 16.53
C LEU A 107 -1.12 -14.35 17.23
N MET A 108 -1.55 -15.53 16.77
CA MET A 108 -1.11 -16.82 17.30
C MET A 108 0.13 -17.36 16.57
N MET A 109 0.63 -16.67 15.54
CA MET A 109 1.77 -17.11 14.74
C MET A 109 3.08 -16.63 15.36
N GLU A 110 3.92 -17.58 15.74
CA GLU A 110 5.27 -17.30 16.27
C GLU A 110 6.32 -17.25 15.16
N ASP A 111 6.09 -17.97 14.05
CA ASP A 111 7.02 -18.03 12.92
C ASP A 111 6.99 -16.74 12.09
N PRO A 112 8.13 -16.02 11.95
CA PRO A 112 8.19 -14.76 11.20
C PRO A 112 7.80 -14.90 9.72
N LEU A 113 8.10 -16.03 9.07
CA LEU A 113 7.77 -16.23 7.67
C LEU A 113 6.26 -16.42 7.49
N VAL A 114 5.63 -17.27 8.31
CA VAL A 114 4.18 -17.45 8.29
C VAL A 114 3.46 -16.12 8.60
N SER A 115 3.98 -15.36 9.56
CA SER A 115 3.49 -14.03 9.90
C SER A 115 3.48 -13.09 8.68
N VAL A 116 4.60 -13.00 7.96
CA VAL A 116 4.71 -12.15 6.76
C VAL A 116 3.81 -12.65 5.61
N ILE A 117 3.68 -13.96 5.41
CA ILE A 117 2.76 -14.54 4.42
C ILE A 117 1.31 -14.13 4.71
N MET A 118 0.88 -14.26 5.97
CA MET A 118 -0.48 -13.91 6.37
C MET A 118 -0.78 -12.43 6.15
N ILE A 119 0.08 -11.53 6.62
CA ILE A 119 -0.17 -10.09 6.42
C ILE A 119 -0.17 -9.71 4.93
N SER A 120 0.65 -10.34 4.09
CA SER A 120 0.63 -10.12 2.64
C SER A 120 -0.72 -10.53 2.01
N MET A 121 -1.31 -11.65 2.47
CA MET A 121 -2.63 -12.08 2.02
C MET A 121 -3.73 -11.15 2.51
N ILE A 122 -3.68 -10.72 3.77
CA ILE A 122 -4.66 -9.80 4.37
C ILE A 122 -4.60 -8.44 3.64
N ASP A 123 -3.40 -7.96 3.29
CA ASP A 123 -3.20 -6.71 2.54
C ASP A 123 -3.85 -6.78 1.16
N ALA A 124 -3.65 -7.88 0.43
CA ALA A 124 -4.29 -8.10 -0.87
C ALA A 124 -5.83 -8.07 -0.77
N VAL A 125 -6.42 -8.67 0.28
CA VAL A 125 -7.86 -8.62 0.54
C VAL A 125 -8.30 -7.21 0.93
N ALA A 126 -7.50 -6.50 1.73
CA ALA A 126 -7.79 -5.15 2.19
C ALA A 126 -7.82 -4.12 1.05
N MET A 127 -7.19 -4.41 -0.09
CA MET A 127 -7.25 -3.59 -1.30
C MET A 127 -8.64 -3.60 -1.97
N TYR A 128 -9.51 -4.58 -1.65
CA TYR A 128 -10.82 -4.76 -2.29
C TYR A 128 -11.71 -3.49 -2.29
N PRO A 129 -11.94 -2.78 -1.16
CA PRO A 129 -12.80 -1.60 -1.16
C PRO A 129 -12.28 -0.49 -2.08
N THR A 130 -10.95 -0.34 -2.17
CA THR A 130 -10.31 0.61 -3.09
C THR A 130 -10.51 0.18 -4.54
N ILE A 131 -10.33 -1.10 -4.88
CA ILE A 131 -10.61 -1.63 -6.23
C ILE A 131 -12.07 -1.39 -6.60
N ARG A 132 -13.01 -1.76 -5.72
CA ARG A 132 -14.45 -1.60 -5.94
C ARG A 132 -14.81 -0.14 -6.17
N LYS A 133 -14.30 0.76 -5.32
CA LYS A 133 -14.48 2.21 -5.47
C LYS A 133 -13.92 2.69 -6.81
N SER A 134 -12.69 2.31 -7.15
CA SER A 134 -12.05 2.71 -8.40
C SER A 134 -12.73 2.13 -9.64
N TRP A 135 -13.43 1.01 -9.54
CA TRP A 135 -14.24 0.51 -10.66
C TRP A 135 -15.40 1.45 -11.02
N HIS A 136 -16.02 2.06 -10.01
CA HIS A 136 -17.10 3.03 -10.17
C HIS A 136 -16.60 4.46 -10.41
N LYS A 137 -15.48 4.86 -9.79
CA LYS A 137 -14.86 6.19 -9.89
C LYS A 137 -13.39 6.07 -10.31
N PRO A 138 -13.10 5.65 -11.55
CA PRO A 138 -11.74 5.26 -11.97
C PRO A 138 -10.70 6.38 -11.98
N HIS A 139 -11.13 7.64 -11.96
CA HIS A 139 -10.25 8.81 -11.91
C HIS A 139 -10.00 9.37 -10.51
N ASN A 140 -10.69 8.85 -9.49
CA ASN A 140 -10.60 9.40 -8.13
C ASN A 140 -9.31 9.00 -7.40
N GLU A 141 -8.82 7.76 -7.59
CA GLU A 141 -7.54 7.34 -7.03
C GLU A 141 -6.35 7.86 -7.85
N LYS A 142 -5.33 8.34 -7.14
CA LYS A 142 -4.12 8.92 -7.74
C LYS A 142 -3.13 7.80 -8.12
N LEU A 143 -3.28 7.23 -9.33
CA LEU A 143 -2.42 6.14 -9.81
C LEU A 143 -0.92 6.44 -9.75
N THR A 144 -0.53 7.71 -9.90
CA THR A 144 0.87 8.15 -9.75
C THR A 144 1.45 7.75 -8.39
N SER A 145 0.69 7.86 -7.31
CA SER A 145 1.16 7.50 -5.96
C SER A 145 1.35 6.00 -5.80
N PHE A 146 0.48 5.18 -6.41
CA PHE A 146 0.64 3.71 -6.42
C PHE A 146 1.88 3.28 -7.22
N ASN A 147 2.12 3.89 -8.38
CA ASN A 147 3.34 3.64 -9.17
C ASN A 147 4.62 4.06 -8.43
N ILE A 148 4.61 5.23 -7.77
CA ILE A 148 5.71 5.66 -6.91
C ILE A 148 5.89 4.66 -5.75
N GLY A 149 4.79 4.16 -5.18
CA GLY A 149 4.77 3.10 -4.18
C GLY A 149 5.43 1.79 -4.64
N SER A 150 5.18 1.35 -5.87
CA SER A 150 5.88 0.20 -6.44
C SER A 150 7.36 0.50 -6.65
N LEU A 151 7.70 1.65 -7.27
CA LEU A 151 9.09 2.03 -7.53
C LEU A 151 9.93 2.09 -6.26
N LYS A 152 9.44 2.76 -5.20
CA LYS A 152 10.18 2.86 -3.93
C LYS A 152 10.38 1.49 -3.28
N ASN A 153 9.41 0.59 -3.37
CA ASN A 153 9.53 -0.76 -2.80
C ASN A 153 10.51 -1.59 -3.61
N THR A 154 10.54 -1.46 -4.93
CA THR A 154 11.56 -2.11 -5.77
C THR A 154 12.96 -1.65 -5.37
N ILE A 155 13.19 -0.35 -5.20
CA ILE A 155 14.51 0.17 -4.78
C ILE A 155 14.83 -0.27 -3.34
N SER A 156 13.84 -0.27 -2.44
CA SER A 156 13.98 -0.75 -1.06
C SER A 156 14.47 -2.19 -0.97
N LEU A 157 14.02 -3.08 -1.87
CA LEU A 157 14.48 -4.47 -1.93
C LEU A 157 15.99 -4.57 -2.21
N PHE A 158 16.54 -3.68 -3.04
CA PHE A 158 17.99 -3.61 -3.30
C PHE A 158 18.76 -2.91 -2.18
N ALA A 159 18.07 -2.23 -1.27
CA ALA A 159 18.64 -1.58 -0.08
C ALA A 159 18.65 -2.50 1.15
N LEU A 160 18.15 -3.73 1.04
CA LEU A 160 18.16 -4.69 2.14
C LEU A 160 19.58 -5.17 2.43
N THR A 161 19.95 -5.21 3.72
CA THR A 161 21.21 -5.80 4.19
C THR A 161 21.08 -7.31 4.34
N ASN A 162 19.94 -7.78 4.84
CA ASN A 162 19.61 -9.20 4.95
C ASN A 162 18.45 -9.56 4.02
N VAL A 163 18.73 -10.34 2.98
CA VAL A 163 17.75 -10.70 1.94
C VAL A 163 17.17 -12.09 2.25
N THR A 164 15.99 -12.10 2.85
CA THR A 164 15.26 -13.32 3.22
C THR A 164 13.82 -13.22 2.74
N LEU A 165 13.04 -14.30 2.85
CA LEU A 165 11.61 -14.23 2.58
C LEU A 165 10.87 -13.30 3.57
N VAL A 166 11.32 -13.24 4.82
CA VAL A 166 10.73 -12.35 5.85
C VAL A 166 10.92 -10.89 5.47
N THR A 167 12.11 -10.51 4.98
CA THR A 167 12.40 -9.12 4.65
C THR A 167 11.86 -8.67 3.29
N THR A 168 11.63 -9.60 2.36
CA THR A 168 11.26 -9.28 0.96
C THR A 168 9.78 -9.46 0.64
N LEU A 169 9.11 -10.47 1.20
CA LEU A 169 7.81 -10.95 0.71
C LEU A 169 6.72 -9.86 0.74
N TYR A 170 6.63 -9.10 1.81
CA TYR A 170 5.62 -8.04 1.93
C TYR A 170 5.83 -6.90 0.93
N SER A 171 7.07 -6.47 0.71
CA SER A 171 7.39 -5.47 -0.32
C SER A 171 7.06 -5.98 -1.72
N VAL A 172 7.36 -7.26 -2.01
CA VAL A 172 7.00 -7.90 -3.29
C VAL A 172 5.48 -7.98 -3.45
N SER A 173 4.74 -8.33 -2.40
CA SER A 173 3.27 -8.38 -2.47
C SER A 173 2.67 -6.99 -2.72
N ILE A 174 3.18 -5.95 -2.06
CA ILE A 174 2.75 -4.56 -2.30
C ILE A 174 2.98 -4.16 -3.76
N ILE A 175 4.15 -4.46 -4.33
CA ILE A 175 4.46 -4.15 -5.73
C ILE A 175 3.42 -4.82 -6.65
N ALA A 176 3.17 -6.11 -6.44
CA ALA A 176 2.21 -6.88 -7.23
C ALA A 176 0.78 -6.31 -7.13
N VAL A 177 0.29 -6.08 -5.90
CA VAL A 177 -1.05 -5.54 -5.63
C VAL A 177 -1.22 -4.15 -6.24
N ASN A 178 -0.22 -3.27 -6.10
CA ASN A 178 -0.25 -1.93 -6.70
C ASN A 178 -0.28 -1.99 -8.23
N CYS A 179 0.55 -2.85 -8.84
CA CYS A 179 0.56 -3.03 -10.29
C CYS A 179 -0.77 -3.55 -10.81
N ILE A 180 -1.36 -4.57 -10.16
CA ILE A 180 -2.69 -5.10 -10.49
C ILE A 180 -3.74 -3.99 -10.38
N PHE A 181 -3.75 -3.23 -9.29
CA PHE A 181 -4.68 -2.13 -9.08
C PHE A 181 -4.58 -1.04 -10.17
N VAL A 182 -3.36 -0.64 -10.54
CA VAL A 182 -3.11 0.34 -11.61
C VAL A 182 -3.62 -0.21 -12.95
N CYS A 183 -3.34 -1.48 -13.27
CA CYS A 183 -3.83 -2.13 -14.49
C CYS A 183 -5.36 -2.15 -14.55
N ILE A 184 -6.04 -2.52 -13.46
CA ILE A 184 -7.51 -2.50 -13.37
C ILE A 184 -8.05 -1.10 -13.65
N CYS A 185 -7.47 -0.08 -13.04
CA CYS A 185 -7.91 1.31 -13.24
C CYS A 185 -7.70 1.77 -14.68
N LEU A 186 -6.53 1.51 -15.28
CA LEU A 186 -6.25 1.89 -16.66
C LEU A 186 -7.18 1.17 -17.65
N TYR A 187 -7.43 -0.12 -17.44
CA TYR A 187 -8.38 -0.88 -18.22
C TYR A 187 -9.78 -0.25 -18.15
N ARG A 188 -10.27 0.02 -16.94
CA ARG A 188 -11.60 0.62 -16.74
C ARG A 188 -11.74 1.97 -17.42
N ARG A 189 -10.72 2.84 -17.33
CA ARG A 189 -10.70 4.15 -18.02
C ARG A 189 -10.78 4.00 -19.54
N ARG A 190 -10.06 3.04 -20.12
CA ARG A 190 -10.09 2.77 -21.57
C ARG A 190 -11.45 2.28 -22.05
N VAL A 191 -12.09 1.38 -21.29
CA VAL A 191 -13.43 0.86 -21.63
C VAL A 191 -14.47 1.98 -21.66
N LEU A 192 -14.45 2.87 -20.66
CA LEU A 192 -15.38 4.01 -20.61
C LEU A 192 -15.13 5.01 -21.75
N ALA A 193 -13.88 5.39 -21.99
CA ALA A 193 -13.54 6.30 -23.09
C ALA A 193 -13.97 5.77 -24.47
N LYS A 194 -13.87 4.45 -24.70
CA LYS A 194 -14.36 3.82 -25.94
C LYS A 194 -15.88 3.86 -26.04
N ALA A 195 -16.59 3.65 -24.93
CA ALA A 195 -18.05 3.72 -24.90
C ALA A 195 -18.56 5.14 -25.20
N ASP A 196 -17.91 6.16 -24.61
CA ASP A 196 -18.24 7.57 -24.83
C ASP A 196 -18.02 7.98 -26.30
N PHE A 197 -16.94 7.50 -26.93
CA PHE A 197 -16.66 7.75 -28.35
C PHE A 197 -17.66 7.07 -29.31
N ILE A 198 -18.21 5.91 -28.95
CA ILE A 198 -19.23 5.23 -29.78
C ILE A 198 -20.60 5.92 -29.64
N ALA A 199 -20.84 6.57 -28.50
CA ALA A 199 -22.11 7.23 -28.20
C ALA A 199 -22.21 8.68 -28.74
N SER A 200 -21.08 9.29 -29.15
CA SER A 200 -20.99 10.62 -29.76
C SER A 200 -21.08 10.60 -31.27
#